data_AF-A0A0L7L1J7-F1
#
_entry.id   AF-A0A0L7L1J7-F1
#
_cell.length_a   1.000
_cell.length_b   1.000
_cell.length_c   1.000
_cell.angle_alpha   90.00
_cell.angle_beta   90.00
_cell.angle_gamma   90.00
#
_symmetry.space_group_name_H-M   'P 1'
#
loop_
_entity.id
_entity.type
_entity.pdbx_description
1 polymer ?
#
loop_
_entity_poly.entity_id
_entity_poly.type
_entity_poly.pdbx_seq_one_letter_code
_entity_poly.pdbx_strand_id
1 'polypeptide(L)'
;MCFGFVISAACELERNAIQLALGSFYPTLLLSGVIWPIEGMPWVLRYVSLCLPLTLATNSLRSILTRGWPITDSEVYMGFVSTLGWIALFLVVTLTILRFKRN
;
A
#
# COMPACT_ATOMS: atom_id res chain seq x y z
N MET A 1 6.13 -1.73 -3.48
CA MET A 1 7.46 -2.38 -3.62
C MET A 1 8.26 -2.34 -2.32
N CYS A 2 8.40 -1.20 -1.64
CA CYS A 2 9.23 -1.07 -0.43
C CYS A 2 8.81 -1.93 0.78
N PHE A 3 7.56 -2.38 0.83
CA PHE A 3 7.08 -3.30 1.86
C PHE A 3 7.84 -4.65 1.88
N GLY A 4 8.33 -5.13 0.73
CA GLY A 4 9.15 -6.34 0.65
C GLY A 4 10.50 -6.19 1.37
N PHE A 5 11.07 -4.97 1.39
CA PHE A 5 12.29 -4.71 2.15
C PHE A 5 12.05 -4.78 3.66
N VAL A 6 10.88 -4.33 4.13
CA VAL A 6 10.49 -4.45 5.54
C VAL A 6 10.38 -5.92 5.94
N ILE A 7 9.72 -6.75 5.12
CA ILE A 7 9.59 -8.19 5.39
C ILE A 7 10.97 -8.87 5.43
N SER A 8 11.83 -8.55 4.44
CA SER A 8 13.19 -9.10 4.38
C SER A 8 14.05 -8.71 5.59
N ALA A 9 13.93 -7.46 6.07
CA ALA A 9 14.65 -7.01 7.26
C ALA A 9 14.12 -7.62 8.57
N ALA A 10 12.82 -7.93 8.63
CA ALA A 10 12.16 -8.44 9.83
C ALA A 10 12.24 -9.97 9.99
N CYS A 11 12.33 -10.72 8.90
CA CYS A 11 12.28 -12.19 8.93
C CYS A 11 13.65 -12.82 8.76
N GLU A 12 14.01 -13.75 9.65
CA GLU A 12 15.24 -14.54 9.51
C GLU A 12 15.02 -15.83 8.71
N LEU A 13 13.80 -16.39 8.79
CA LEU A 13 13.41 -17.62 8.10
C LEU A 13 12.61 -17.30 6.83
N GLU A 14 13.02 -17.88 5.71
CA GLU A 14 12.39 -17.68 4.39
C GLU A 14 10.90 -18.09 4.39
N ARG A 15 10.56 -19.22 5.02
CA ARG A 15 9.17 -19.70 5.09
C ARG A 15 8.24 -18.71 5.80
N ASN A 16 8.72 -18.05 6.85
CA ASN A 16 7.94 -17.05 7.58
C ASN A 16 7.79 -15.76 6.75
N ALA A 17 8.84 -15.37 6.03
CA ALA A 17 8.80 -14.21 5.12
C ALA A 17 7.73 -14.41 4.03
N ILE A 18 7.68 -15.59 3.42
CA ILE A 18 6.69 -15.93 2.38
C ILE A 18 5.27 -15.92 2.95
N GLN A 19 5.06 -16.52 4.14
CA GLN A 19 3.74 -16.52 4.79
C GLN A 19 3.27 -15.11 5.15
N LEU A 20 4.15 -14.25 5.65
CA LEU A 20 3.83 -12.86 5.96
C LEU A 20 3.57 -12.04 4.69
N ALA A 21 4.35 -12.25 3.63
CA ALA A 21 4.14 -11.58 2.35
C ALA A 21 2.76 -11.93 1.78
N LEU A 22 2.42 -13.22 1.72
CA LEU A 22 1.11 -13.67 1.24
C LEU A 22 -0.01 -13.18 2.15
N GLY A 23 0.13 -13.38 3.46
CA GLY A 23 -0.88 -13.04 4.46
C GLY A 23 -1.22 -11.55 4.53
N SER A 24 -0.26 -10.67 4.22
CA SER A 24 -0.49 -9.22 4.13
C SER A 24 -0.95 -8.76 2.75
N PHE A 25 -0.51 -9.42 1.68
CA PHE A 25 -0.88 -9.07 0.31
C PHE A 25 -2.37 -9.33 0.01
N TYR A 26 -2.90 -10.48 0.40
CA TYR A 26 -4.30 -10.84 0.12
C TYR A 26 -5.32 -9.86 0.73
N PRO A 27 -5.26 -9.51 2.03
CA PRO A 27 -6.18 -8.53 2.61
C PRO A 27 -6.01 -7.14 1.97
N THR A 28 -4.77 -6.74 1.69
CA THR A 28 -4.49 -5.44 1.06
C THR A 28 -5.13 -5.36 -0.33
N LEU A 29 -5.08 -6.44 -1.12
CA LEU A 29 -5.73 -6.51 -2.43
C LEU A 29 -7.27 -6.48 -2.35
N LEU A 30 -7.86 -7.18 -1.38
CA LEU A 30 -9.30 -7.23 -1.21
C LEU A 30 -9.86 -5.88 -0.71
N LEU A 31 -9.15 -5.24 0.22
CA LEU A 31 -9.58 -3.98 0.83
C LEU A 31 -9.25 -2.75 -0.02
N SER A 32 -8.28 -2.80 -0.93
CA SER A 32 -7.84 -1.62 -1.71
C SER A 32 -8.86 -1.12 -2.75
N GLY A 33 -9.96 -1.83 -2.94
CA GLY A 33 -10.95 -1.45 -3.94
C GLY A 33 -10.55 -1.82 -5.38
N VAL A 34 -9.57 -2.74 -5.55
CA VAL A 34 -9.15 -3.28 -6.85
C VAL A 34 -10.18 -4.28 -7.37
N ILE A 35 -10.60 -5.22 -6.51
CA ILE A 35 -11.53 -6.31 -6.88
C ILE A 35 -12.99 -5.83 -6.86
N TRP A 36 -13.37 -5.05 -5.84
CA TRP A 36 -14.71 -4.50 -5.69
C TRP A 36 -14.66 -3.00 -5.38
N PRO A 37 -15.71 -2.22 -5.66
CA PRO A 37 -15.74 -0.79 -5.32
C PRO A 37 -15.74 -0.54 -3.81
N ILE A 38 -15.08 0.53 -3.38
CA ILE A 38 -14.98 0.94 -1.96
C ILE A 38 -16.34 1.40 -1.43
N GLU A 39 -17.19 1.89 -2.32
CA GLU A 39 -18.55 2.35 -2.05
C GLU A 39 -19.46 1.22 -1.55
N GLY A 40 -19.16 -0.03 -1.90
CA GLY A 40 -19.90 -1.22 -1.45
C GLY A 40 -19.43 -1.77 -0.10
N MET A 41 -18.39 -1.20 0.51
CA MET A 41 -17.84 -1.70 1.77
C MET A 41 -18.60 -1.13 2.99
N PRO A 42 -18.77 -1.91 4.07
CA PRO A 42 -19.30 -1.39 5.34
C PRO A 42 -18.39 -0.30 5.91
N TRP A 43 -18.97 0.60 6.71
CA TRP A 43 -18.33 1.82 7.22
C TRP A 43 -16.94 1.61 7.81
N VAL A 44 -16.75 0.57 8.64
CA VAL A 44 -15.44 0.24 9.25
C VAL A 44 -14.39 -0.09 8.19
N LEU A 45 -14.72 -0.98 7.25
CA LEU A 45 -13.78 -1.42 6.22
C LEU A 45 -13.41 -0.26 5.30
N ARG A 46 -14.36 0.62 5.00
CA ARG A 46 -14.11 1.80 4.17
C ARG A 46 -13.04 2.72 4.77
N TYR A 47 -13.05 2.95 6.08
CA TYR A 47 -12.00 3.74 6.74
C TYR A 47 -10.64 3.05 6.66
N VAL A 48 -10.60 1.73 6.91
CA VAL A 48 -9.36 0.95 6.80
C VAL A 48 -8.82 1.05 5.38
N SER A 49 -9.64 0.78 4.37
CA SER A 49 -9.30 0.88 2.96
C SER A 49 -8.74 2.26 2.61
N LEU A 50 -9.35 3.36 3.07
CA LEU A 50 -8.84 4.70 2.78
C LEU A 50 -7.45 4.98 3.39
N CYS A 51 -7.10 4.33 4.50
CA CYS A 51 -5.75 4.41 5.06
C CYS A 51 -4.71 3.61 4.26
N LEU A 52 -5.12 2.62 3.46
CA LEU A 52 -4.19 1.80 2.71
C LEU A 52 -3.55 2.58 1.54
N PRO A 53 -2.24 2.41 1.29
CA PRO A 53 -1.54 3.06 0.16
C PRO A 53 -2.15 2.70 -1.19
N LEU A 54 -2.64 1.45 -1.28
CA LEU A 54 -3.08 0.86 -2.54
C LEU A 54 -4.40 1.47 -3.02
N THR A 55 -5.22 1.98 -2.11
CA THR A 55 -6.59 2.44 -2.41
C THR A 55 -6.58 3.72 -3.22
N LEU A 56 -5.87 4.76 -2.75
CA LEU A 56 -5.75 6.01 -3.48
C LEU A 56 -4.99 5.82 -4.81
N ALA A 57 -3.98 4.95 -4.83
CA ALA A 57 -3.24 4.61 -6.04
C ALA A 57 -4.13 3.92 -7.11
N THR A 58 -5.03 3.05 -6.67
CA THR A 58 -5.96 2.35 -7.57
C THR A 58 -7.01 3.32 -8.11
N ASN A 59 -7.51 4.23 -7.27
CA ASN A 59 -8.47 5.26 -7.68
C ASN A 59 -7.86 6.26 -8.67
N SER A 60 -6.61 6.70 -8.45
CA SER A 60 -5.90 7.56 -9.40
C SER A 60 -5.69 6.85 -10.73
N LEU A 61 -5.22 5.59 -10.70
CA LEU A 61 -5.03 4.80 -11.90
C LEU A 61 -6.34 4.61 -12.68
N ARG A 62 -7.44 4.31 -11.99
CA ARG A 62 -8.76 4.18 -12.61
C ARG A 62 -9.22 5.49 -13.24
N SER A 63 -9.01 6.62 -12.58
CA SER A 63 -9.37 7.94 -13.11
C SER A 63 -8.58 8.29 -14.38
N ILE A 64 -7.29 7.94 -14.43
CA ILE A 64 -6.47 8.12 -15.63
C ILE A 64 -6.97 7.21 -16.77
N LEU A 65 -7.20 5.92 -16.50
CA LEU A 65 -7.60 4.96 -17.52
C LEU A 65 -9.01 5.22 -18.09
N THR A 66 -9.95 5.64 -17.23
CA THR A 66 -11.36 5.81 -17.64
C THR A 66 -11.66 7.19 -18.19
N ARG A 67 -11.02 8.25 -17.65
CA ARG A 67 -11.32 9.65 -17.99
C ARG A 67 -10.19 10.35 -18.72
N GLY A 68 -9.00 9.76 -18.79
CA GLY A 68 -7.83 10.39 -19.40
C GLY A 68 -7.33 11.61 -18.62
N TRP A 69 -7.62 11.69 -17.31
CA TRP A 69 -7.31 12.87 -16.52
C TRP A 69 -5.80 13.08 -16.36
N PRO A 70 -5.30 14.32 -16.56
CA PRO A 70 -3.90 14.66 -16.32
C PRO A 70 -3.54 14.62 -14.83
N ILE A 71 -2.24 14.58 -14.54
CA ILE A 71 -1.69 14.60 -13.17
C ILE A 71 -2.11 15.84 -12.35
N THR A 72 -2.56 16.90 -13.01
CA THR A 72 -3.05 18.13 -12.36
C THR A 72 -4.40 17.97 -11.66
N ASP A 73 -5.15 16.90 -11.95
CA ASP A 73 -6.40 16.62 -11.26
C ASP A 73 -6.15 16.14 -9.82
N SER A 74 -6.95 16.67 -8.88
CA SER A 74 -6.80 16.41 -7.45
C SER A 74 -6.81 14.92 -7.11
N GLU A 75 -7.70 14.14 -7.75
CA GLU A 75 -7.81 12.69 -7.55
C GLU A 75 -6.54 11.94 -7.95
N VAL A 76 -5.89 12.37 -9.04
CA VAL A 76 -4.67 11.76 -9.55
C VAL A 76 -3.49 12.14 -8.67
N TYR A 77 -3.36 13.43 -8.37
CA TYR A 77 -2.29 13.98 -7.53
C TYR A 77 -2.28 13.35 -6.13
N MET A 78 -3.44 13.19 -5.49
CA MET A 78 -3.54 12.56 -4.16
C MET A 78 -3.08 11.09 -4.18
N GLY A 79 -3.33 10.35 -5.26
CA GLY A 79 -2.79 8.99 -5.44
C GLY A 79 -1.25 8.97 -5.47
N PHE A 80 -0.63 9.89 -6.21
CA PHE A 80 0.83 10.00 -6.26
C PHE A 80 1.45 10.44 -4.93
N VAL A 81 0.85 11.42 -4.25
CA VAL A 81 1.33 11.87 -2.93
C VAL A 81 1.24 10.75 -1.89
N SER A 82 0.11 10.03 -1.87
CA SER A 82 -0.09 8.90 -0.95
C SER A 82 0.93 7.79 -1.18
N THR A 83 1.15 7.40 -2.45
CA THR A 83 2.14 6.37 -2.77
C THR A 83 3.57 6.78 -2.39
N LEU A 84 3.97 8.02 -2.64
CA LEU A 84 5.27 8.55 -2.21
C LEU A 84 5.41 8.57 -0.68
N GLY A 85 4.37 9.00 0.04
CA GLY A 85 4.36 9.00 1.50
C GLY A 85 4.57 7.60 2.09
N TRP A 86 3.87 6.60 1.54
CA TRP A 86 4.02 5.21 1.97
C TRP A 86 5.38 4.60 1.57
N ILE A 87 5.93 4.96 0.42
CA ILE A 87 7.29 4.56 0.03
C ILE A 87 8.31 5.07 1.06
N ALA A 88 8.24 6.37 1.41
CA ALA A 88 9.11 6.97 2.42
C ALA A 88 8.95 6.31 3.78
N LEU A 89 7.71 6.07 4.22
CA LEU A 89 7.41 5.40 5.49
C LEU A 89 8.02 3.99 5.55
N PHE A 90 7.81 3.17 4.53
CA PHE A 90 8.38 1.81 4.51
C PHE A 90 9.91 1.80 4.45
N LEU A 91 10.52 2.76 3.76
CA LEU A 91 11.98 2.92 3.75
C LEU A 91 12.52 3.29 5.13
N VAL A 92 11.89 4.25 5.81
CA VAL A 92 12.29 4.63 7.18
C VAL A 92 12.18 3.43 8.12
N VAL A 93 11.06 2.71 8.08
CA VAL A 93 10.85 1.50 8.90
C VAL A 93 11.94 0.45 8.62
N THR A 94 12.23 0.19 7.34
CA THR A 94 13.29 -0.76 6.95
C THR A 94 14.64 -0.34 7.53
N LEU A 95 15.01 0.93 7.40
CA LEU A 95 16.26 1.46 7.91
C LEU A 95 16.34 1.39 9.44
N THR A 96 15.24 1.66 10.14
CA THR A 96 15.18 1.55 11.61
C THR A 96 15.37 0.11 12.07
N ILE A 97 14.72 -0.86 11.42
CA ILE A 97 14.89 -2.30 11.74
C ILE A 97 16.34 -2.74 11.52
N LEU A 98 16.93 -2.36 10.38
CA LEU A 98 18.32 -2.68 10.06
C LEU A 98 19.31 -2.04 11.05
N ARG A 99 19.04 -0.81 11.49
CA ARG A 99 19.83 -0.13 12.53
C ARG A 99 19.75 -0.86 13.87
N PHE A 100 18.56 -1.30 14.27
CA PHE A 100 18.35 -1.99 15.54
C PHE A 100 19.01 -3.36 15.57
N LYS A 101 19.07 -4.07 14.43
CA LYS A 101 19.73 -5.38 14.33
C LYS A 101 21.26 -5.29 14.29
N ARG A 102 21.81 -4.11 13.95
CA ARG A 102 23.26 -3.88 13.83
C ARG A 102 23.92 -3.40 15.14
N ASN A 103 23.13 -2.81 16.05
CA ASN A 103 23.57 -2.46 17.41
C ASN A 103 23.34 -3.64 18.36
#